data_AF-A0A645JJU5-F1
#
_entry.id   AF-A0A645JJU5-F1
#
_cell.length_a   1.000
_cell.length_b   1.000
_cell.length_c   1.000
_cell.angle_alpha   90.00
_cell.angle_beta   90.00
_cell.angle_gamma   90.00
#
_symmetry.space_group_name_H-M   'P 1'
#
loop_
_entity.id
_entity.type
_entity.pdbx_description
1 polymer ?
#
loop_
_entity_poly.entity_id
_entity_poly.type
_entity_poly.pdbx_seq_one_letter_code
_entity_poly.pdbx_strand_id
1 'polypeptide(L)'
;MALDAIQDPVSLYEPVFHDSGDTLFIMDQIKDDKNGDNNWLENISISQAMNHLTDREKHILSLRFFDGKTQMEVSSEVGISQAQVSRLEKSALKHMRKYM
;
A
#
# COMPACT_ATOMS: atom_id res chain seq x y z
N MET A 1 -18.51 -26.11 -18.01
CA MET A 1 -19.21 -25.88 -16.73
C MET A 1 -20.01 -24.61 -16.92
N ALA A 2 -21.30 -24.74 -17.21
CA ALA A 2 -22.20 -23.64 -17.57
C ALA A 2 -23.45 -23.66 -16.67
N LEU A 3 -23.24 -24.04 -15.40
CA LEU A 3 -24.30 -24.17 -14.39
C LEU A 3 -24.15 -23.17 -13.22
N ASP A 4 -23.06 -22.39 -13.20
CA ASP A 4 -22.76 -21.41 -12.14
C ASP A 4 -23.26 -19.99 -12.48
N ALA A 5 -23.91 -19.82 -13.63
CA ALA A 5 -24.35 -18.52 -14.14
C ALA A 5 -25.83 -18.21 -13.87
N ILE A 6 -26.53 -19.06 -13.11
CA ILE A 6 -27.93 -18.89 -12.69
C ILE A 6 -28.01 -19.08 -11.17
N GLN A 7 -27.33 -18.22 -10.41
CA GLN A 7 -27.64 -18.08 -8.99
C GLN A 7 -28.48 -16.81 -8.80
N ASP A 8 -29.64 -16.98 -8.19
CA ASP A 8 -30.46 -15.86 -7.75
C ASP A 8 -29.70 -15.06 -6.67
N PRO A 9 -29.82 -13.72 -6.65
CA PRO A 9 -29.10 -12.90 -5.69
C PRO A 9 -29.55 -13.23 -4.27
N VAL A 10 -28.60 -13.62 -3.42
CA VAL A 10 -28.85 -13.85 -1.99
C VAL A 10 -28.96 -12.54 -1.23
N SER A 11 -29.81 -12.50 -0.21
CA SER A 11 -30.00 -11.31 0.62
C SER A 11 -28.84 -11.15 1.61
N LEU A 12 -28.27 -9.94 1.68
CA LEU A 12 -27.23 -9.60 2.67
C LEU A 12 -27.73 -9.70 4.12
N TYR A 13 -29.04 -9.64 4.32
CA TYR A 13 -29.70 -9.72 5.62
C TYR A 13 -30.21 -11.13 5.96
N GLU A 14 -29.76 -12.14 5.22
CA GLU A 14 -30.09 -13.53 5.54
C GLU A 14 -29.23 -14.01 6.72
N PRO A 15 -29.83 -14.64 7.76
CA PRO A 15 -29.09 -15.16 8.90
C PRO A 15 -28.39 -16.48 8.53
N VAL A 16 -27.08 -16.56 8.78
CA VAL A 16 -26.25 -17.73 8.45
C VAL A 16 -26.18 -18.72 9.61
N PHE A 17 -26.30 -18.23 10.84
CA PHE A 17 -26.29 -19.03 12.07
C PHE A 17 -27.33 -18.50 13.07
N HIS A 18 -28.02 -19.43 13.75
CA HIS A 18 -28.91 -19.14 14.88
C HIS A 18 -28.42 -19.97 16.07
N ASP A 19 -27.69 -19.34 16.98
CA ASP A 19 -27.60 -19.82 18.36
C ASP A 19 -27.90 -18.64 19.31
N SER A 20 -28.41 -18.98 20.49
CA SER A 20 -29.26 -18.18 21.37
C SER A 20 -28.60 -16.95 21.99
N GLY A 21 -28.17 -15.99 21.17
CA GLY A 21 -27.62 -14.71 21.63
C GLY A 21 -27.45 -13.66 20.55
N ASP A 22 -26.93 -14.02 19.37
CA ASP A 22 -26.71 -13.08 18.25
C ASP A 22 -26.89 -13.78 16.90
N THR A 23 -27.75 -13.23 16.04
CA THR A 23 -27.94 -13.71 14.66
C THR A 23 -26.83 -13.15 13.78
N LEU A 24 -25.98 -14.02 13.23
CA LEU A 24 -24.95 -13.63 12.28
C LEU A 24 -25.56 -13.50 10.88
N PHE A 25 -25.44 -12.33 10.25
CA PHE A 25 -25.95 -12.07 8.90
C PHE A 25 -24.87 -12.28 7.84
N ILE A 26 -25.28 -12.53 6.59
CA ILE A 26 -24.35 -12.60 5.44
C ILE A 26 -23.49 -11.33 5.36
N MET A 27 -24.06 -10.16 5.63
CA MET A 27 -23.36 -8.87 5.62
C MET A 27 -22.17 -8.82 6.60
N ASP A 28 -22.24 -9.53 7.73
CA ASP A 28 -21.17 -9.53 8.74
C ASP A 28 -19.91 -10.26 8.28
N GLN A 29 -20.03 -11.10 7.23
CA GLN A 29 -18.91 -11.84 6.64
C GLN A 29 -18.31 -11.13 5.43
N ILE A 30 -18.94 -10.06 4.94
CA ILE A 30 -18.44 -9.30 3.79
C ILE A 30 -17.36 -8.36 4.27
N LYS A 31 -16.11 -8.80 4.13
CA LYS A 31 -14.94 -7.94 4.34
C LYS A 31 -14.79 -6.98 3.17
N ASP A 32 -14.58 -5.70 3.49
CA ASP A 32 -14.18 -4.72 2.50
C ASP A 32 -12.67 -4.88 2.23
N ASP A 33 -12.33 -5.67 1.21
CA ASP A 33 -10.94 -5.87 0.79
C ASP A 33 -10.28 -4.58 0.26
N LYS A 34 -11.06 -3.53 -0.08
CA LYS A 34 -10.53 -2.27 -0.62
C LYS A 34 -10.18 -1.24 0.45
N ASN A 35 -10.81 -1.31 1.62
CA ASN A 35 -10.58 -0.41 2.76
C ASN A 35 -10.05 -1.14 4.01
N GLY A 36 -9.38 -2.28 3.83
CA GLY A 36 -8.86 -3.06 4.95
C GLY A 36 -7.71 -2.36 5.71
N ASP A 37 -7.64 -2.62 7.02
CA ASP A 37 -6.59 -2.17 7.95
C ASP A 37 -5.16 -2.33 7.42
N ASN A 38 -4.94 -3.32 6.55
CA ASN A 38 -3.64 -3.59 5.93
C ASN A 38 -3.10 -2.39 5.13
N ASN A 39 -3.95 -1.71 4.37
CA ASN A 39 -3.54 -0.55 3.56
C ASN A 39 -3.17 0.64 4.47
N TRP A 40 -3.92 0.82 5.56
CA TRP A 40 -3.64 1.84 6.57
C TRP A 40 -2.34 1.55 7.33
N LEU A 41 -2.11 0.31 7.75
CA LEU A 41 -0.87 -0.14 8.39
C LEU A 41 0.35 0.03 7.47
N GLU A 42 0.23 -0.33 6.19
CA GLU A 42 1.30 -0.17 5.21
C GLU A 42 1.69 1.31 5.02
N ASN A 43 0.70 2.20 4.92
CA ASN A 43 0.94 3.63 4.83
C ASN A 43 1.63 4.20 6.08
N ILE A 44 1.27 3.73 7.28
CA ILE A 44 1.95 4.12 8.52
C ILE A 44 3.40 3.65 8.52
N SER A 45 3.66 2.39 8.17
CA SER A 45 5.01 1.83 8.09
C SER A 45 5.89 2.61 7.11
N ILE A 46 5.36 2.93 5.92
CA ILE A 46 6.07 3.76 4.93
C ILE A 46 6.35 5.16 5.48
N SER A 47 5.35 5.81 6.11
CA SER A 47 5.53 7.14 6.68
C SER A 47 6.58 7.16 7.79
N GLN A 48 6.64 6.14 8.65
CA GLN A 48 7.67 6.02 9.67
C GLN A 48 9.05 5.77 9.07
N ALA A 49 9.14 4.87 8.08
CA ALA A 49 10.38 4.60 7.37
C ALA A 49 10.94 5.85 6.66
N MET A 50 10.08 6.70 6.10
CA MET A 50 10.46 7.97 5.49
C MET A 50 11.07 8.95 6.51
N ASN A 51 10.64 8.95 7.78
CA ASN A 51 11.16 9.86 8.80
C ASN A 51 12.65 9.63 9.10
N HIS A 52 13.16 8.42 8.87
CA HIS A 52 14.57 8.08 9.07
C HIS A 52 15.50 8.46 7.92
N LEU A 53 14.96 8.98 6.83
CA LEU A 53 15.75 9.45 5.70
C LEU A 53 16.21 10.89 5.92
N THR A 54 17.39 11.20 5.40
CA THR A 54 17.86 12.59 5.31
C THR A 54 16.98 13.39 4.36
N ASP A 55 16.93 14.72 4.52
CA ASP A 55 16.13 15.59 3.64
C ASP A 55 16.50 15.42 2.16
N ARG A 56 17.78 15.16 1.89
CA ARG A 56 18.28 14.87 0.55
C ARG A 56 17.73 13.56 -0.01
N GLU A 57 17.72 12.49 0.77
CA GLU A 57 17.14 11.20 0.36
C GLU A 57 15.61 11.32 0.18
N LYS A 58 14.92 12.00 1.08
CA LYS A 58 13.47 12.28 0.96
C LYS A 58 13.17 13.03 -0.33
N HIS A 59 13.93 14.08 -0.64
CA HIS A 59 13.75 14.87 -1.85
C HIS A 59 13.96 14.03 -3.12
N ILE A 60 15.05 13.23 -3.17
CA ILE A 60 15.34 12.33 -4.30
C ILE A 60 14.21 11.31 -4.49
N LEU A 61 13.73 10.68 -3.41
CA LEU A 61 12.63 9.72 -3.50
C LEU A 61 11.30 10.40 -3.89
N SER A 62 11.06 11.63 -3.44
CA SER A 62 9.90 12.43 -3.85
C SER A 62 9.87 12.60 -5.36
N LEU A 63 10.97 13.10 -5.94
CA LEU A 63 11.09 13.27 -7.38
C LEU A 63 10.92 11.93 -8.13
N ARG A 64 11.49 10.85 -7.58
CA ARG A 64 11.51 9.54 -8.25
C ARG A 64 10.14 8.84 -8.24
N PHE A 65 9.45 8.84 -7.09
CA PHE A 65 8.29 7.98 -6.86
C PHE A 65 6.97 8.76 -6.79
N PHE A 66 6.99 10.02 -6.38
CA PHE A 66 5.78 10.85 -6.34
C PHE A 66 5.64 11.67 -7.64
N ASP A 67 6.74 12.28 -8.11
CA ASP A 67 6.72 13.06 -9.35
C ASP A 67 7.02 12.21 -10.60
N GLY A 68 7.41 10.94 -10.42
CA GLY A 68 7.61 9.98 -11.50
C GLY A 68 8.85 10.21 -12.38
N LYS A 69 9.76 11.11 -12.00
CA LYS A 69 10.95 11.47 -12.80
C LYS A 69 11.92 10.31 -12.91
N THR A 70 12.52 10.10 -14.09
CA THR A 70 13.61 9.16 -14.32
C THR A 70 14.84 9.50 -13.48
N GLN A 71 15.70 8.51 -13.19
CA GLN A 71 16.96 8.78 -12.49
C GLN A 71 17.85 9.81 -13.20
N MET A 72 17.76 9.88 -14.54
CA MET A 72 18.46 10.89 -15.34
C MET A 72 17.91 12.29 -15.06
N GLU A 73 16.58 12.47 -15.08
CA GLU A 73 15.94 13.74 -14.76
C GLU A 73 16.23 14.19 -13.32
N VAL A 74 16.15 13.27 -12.35
CA VAL A 74 16.53 13.53 -10.95
C VAL A 74 18.01 13.94 -10.86
N SER A 75 18.90 13.28 -11.60
CA SER A 75 20.33 13.59 -11.61
C SER A 75 20.59 15.00 -12.13
N SER A 76 19.86 15.42 -13.17
CA SER A 76 19.94 16.76 -13.75
C SER A 76 19.43 17.83 -12.79
N GLU A 77 18.35 17.56 -12.06
CA GLU A 77 17.73 18.51 -11.13
C GLU A 77 18.51 18.67 -9.82
N VAL A 78 19.04 17.58 -9.28
CA VAL A 78 19.81 17.58 -8.02
C VAL A 78 21.30 17.93 -8.25
N GLY A 79 21.76 17.93 -9.51
CA GLY A 79 23.13 18.31 -9.87
C GLY A 79 24.18 17.26 -9.48
N ILE A 80 23.85 15.98 -9.58
CA ILE A 80 24.78 14.85 -9.35
C ILE A 80 24.72 13.85 -10.49
N SER A 81 25.67 12.94 -10.56
CA SER A 81 25.62 11.87 -11.57
C SER A 81 24.48 10.87 -11.31
N GLN A 82 23.95 10.26 -12.37
CA GLN A 82 22.95 9.19 -12.27
C GLN A 82 23.43 8.03 -11.40
N ALA A 83 24.72 7.68 -11.46
CA ALA A 83 25.29 6.64 -10.61
C ALA A 83 25.23 7.02 -9.12
N GLN A 84 25.38 8.30 -8.77
CA GLN A 84 25.20 8.78 -7.40
C GLN A 84 23.73 8.77 -6.98
N VAL A 85 22.79 9.16 -7.86
CA VAL A 85 21.35 9.03 -7.61
C VAL A 85 21.00 7.57 -7.30
N SER A 86 21.45 6.64 -8.14
CA SER A 86 21.22 5.20 -7.98
C SER A 86 21.72 4.68 -6.63
N ARG A 87 22.92 5.11 -6.19
CA ARG A 87 23.47 4.73 -4.88
C ARG A 87 22.65 5.29 -3.72
N LEU A 88 22.22 6.56 -3.81
CA LEU A 88 21.39 7.21 -2.80
C LEU A 88 20.02 6.53 -2.68
N GLU A 89 19.34 6.27 -3.80
CA GLU A 89 18.07 5.55 -3.80
C GLU A 89 18.22 4.15 -3.18
N LYS A 90 19.26 3.40 -3.56
CA LYS A 90 19.50 2.06 -3.01
C LYS A 90 19.77 2.11 -1.51
N SER A 91 20.52 3.11 -1.04
CA SER A 91 20.79 3.33 0.39
C SER A 91 19.51 3.68 1.14
N ALA A 92 18.74 4.65 0.63
CA ALA A 92 17.48 5.09 1.22
C ALA A 92 16.46 3.96 1.31
N LEU A 93 16.23 3.21 0.22
CA LEU A 93 15.33 2.05 0.20
C LEU A 93 15.80 0.90 1.11
N LYS A 94 17.12 0.77 1.32
CA LYS A 94 17.66 -0.20 2.29
C LYS A 94 17.44 0.27 3.73
N HIS A 95 17.54 1.58 3.99
CA HIS A 95 17.23 2.15 5.30
C HIS A 95 15.75 2.04 5.61
N MET A 96 14.86 2.40 4.68
CA MET A 96 13.41 2.29 4.85
C MET A 96 12.98 0.87 5.22
N ARG A 97 13.52 -0.14 4.52
CA ARG A 97 13.22 -1.56 4.79
C ARG A 97 13.60 -2.06 6.18
N LYS A 98 14.40 -1.33 6.96
CA LYS A 98 14.70 -1.70 8.36
C LYS A 98 13.60 -1.26 9.34
N TYR A 99 12.75 -0.33 8.91
CA TYR A 99 11.71 0.30 9.74
C TYR A 99 10.30 0.03 9.22
N MET A 100 10.18 -0.85 8.22
CA MET A 100 8.92 -1.39 7.69
C MET A 100 8.63 -2.75 8.29
#